data_AF-A0A813XWW7-F1
#
_entry.id   AF-A0A813XWW7-F1
#
_cell.length_a   1.000
_cell.length_b   1.000
_cell.length_c   1.000
_cell.angle_alpha   90.00
_cell.angle_beta   90.00
_cell.angle_gamma   90.00
#
_symmetry.space_group_name_H-M   'P 1'
#
loop_
_entity.id
_entity.type
_entity.pdbx_description
1 polymer ?
#
loop_
_entity_poly.entity_id
_entity_poly.type
_entity_poly.pdbx_seq_one_letter_code
_entity_poly.pdbx_strand_id
1 'polypeptide(L)'
;MPIVEQSPVHHHHHHGHGHQTFYHQQSIPEQTGKMQLTLILPNGVPSVITVDANTPMMDLLVQAASLNKLNPSGYSLVVLDSNQHVIHFKANQTVGQIVKSCHLPQINGNL
;
A
#
# COMPACT_ATOMS: atom_id res chain seq x y z
N MET A 1 -26.58 -5.22 -24.93
CA MET A 1 -25.74 -6.18 -25.68
C MET A 1 -24.32 -6.09 -25.14
N PRO A 2 -23.56 -7.20 -25.05
CA PRO A 2 -23.93 -8.59 -25.32
C PRO A 2 -24.18 -9.36 -24.01
N ILE A 3 -25.32 -10.03 -23.81
CA ILE A 3 -25.63 -11.39 -24.29
C ILE A 3 -24.47 -12.34 -23.99
N VAL A 4 -24.50 -12.92 -22.79
CA VAL A 4 -23.98 -14.27 -22.56
C VAL A 4 -25.16 -15.21 -22.76
N GLU A 5 -25.14 -15.87 -23.91
CA GLU A 5 -26.04 -16.96 -24.25
C GLU A 5 -25.89 -18.07 -23.20
N GLN A 6 -26.97 -18.34 -22.46
CA GLN A 6 -27.08 -19.55 -21.65
C GLN A 6 -28.30 -20.31 -22.14
N SER A 7 -28.08 -21.19 -23.12
CA SER A 7 -29.04 -22.25 -23.45
C SER A 7 -29.11 -23.26 -22.30
N PRO A 8 -30.29 -23.63 -21.81
CA PRO A 8 -30.45 -24.59 -20.74
C PRO A 8 -30.50 -26.02 -21.31
N VAL A 9 -29.52 -26.86 -20.96
CA VAL A 9 -29.67 -28.32 -21.13
C VAL A 9 -30.39 -28.87 -19.90
N HIS A 10 -31.64 -29.27 -20.10
CA HIS A 10 -32.47 -30.04 -19.17
C HIS A 10 -31.70 -31.23 -18.58
N HIS A 11 -31.94 -31.57 -17.30
CA HIS A 11 -32.71 -32.76 -16.88
C HIS A 11 -32.68 -32.96 -15.35
N HIS A 12 -33.89 -33.15 -14.80
CA HIS A 12 -34.28 -33.95 -13.63
C HIS A 12 -33.65 -33.76 -12.23
N HIS A 13 -34.53 -33.29 -11.32
CA HIS A 13 -35.04 -34.00 -10.13
C HIS A 13 -34.04 -34.53 -9.08
N HIS A 14 -34.30 -34.12 -7.83
CA HIS A 14 -34.19 -34.86 -6.57
C HIS A 14 -33.32 -34.19 -5.50
N HIS A 15 -34.01 -33.67 -4.48
CA HIS A 15 -33.85 -33.97 -3.06
C HIS A 15 -32.43 -33.94 -2.46
N GLY A 16 -32.21 -33.02 -1.52
CA GLY A 16 -31.06 -33.11 -0.63
C GLY A 16 -30.78 -31.81 0.10
N HIS A 17 -31.31 -31.70 1.31
CA HIS A 17 -30.87 -30.76 2.32
C HIS A 17 -29.34 -30.87 2.50
N GLY A 18 -28.62 -29.81 2.17
CA GLY A 18 -27.18 -29.74 2.36
C GLY A 18 -26.74 -28.29 2.18
N HIS A 19 -26.69 -27.55 3.28
CA HIS A 19 -25.99 -26.27 3.33
C HIS A 19 -24.53 -26.52 2.90
N GLN A 20 -24.19 -26.27 1.64
CA GLN A 20 -22.80 -26.15 1.22
C GLN A 20 -22.29 -24.81 1.75
N THR A 21 -21.60 -24.87 2.88
CA THR A 21 -20.76 -23.77 3.33
C THR A 21 -19.61 -23.65 2.33
N PHE A 22 -19.82 -22.87 1.27
CA PHE A 22 -18.73 -22.42 0.42
C PHE A 22 -17.85 -21.50 1.26
N TYR A 23 -16.74 -22.03 1.77
CA TYR A 23 -15.59 -21.18 2.04
C TYR A 23 -15.13 -20.66 0.69
N HIS A 24 -15.71 -19.53 0.27
CA HIS A 24 -15.20 -18.73 -0.82
C HIS A 24 -13.88 -18.15 -0.31
N GLN A 25 -12.83 -18.98 -0.36
CA GLN A 25 -11.46 -18.54 -0.13
C GLN A 25 -11.13 -17.62 -1.29
N GLN A 26 -11.53 -16.36 -1.16
CA GLN A 26 -10.95 -15.27 -1.91
C GLN A 26 -9.48 -15.33 -1.55
N SER A 27 -8.69 -15.96 -2.41
CA SER A 27 -7.26 -15.73 -2.44
C SER A 27 -7.13 -14.22 -2.65
N ILE A 28 -6.96 -13.49 -1.54
CA ILE A 28 -6.57 -12.09 -1.55
C ILE A 28 -5.36 -12.08 -2.48
N PRO A 29 -5.40 -11.38 -3.62
CA PRO A 29 -4.28 -11.38 -4.54
C PRO A 29 -3.05 -11.03 -3.74
N GLU A 30 -2.10 -11.96 -3.76
CA GLU A 30 -0.89 -11.95 -2.98
C GLU A 30 -0.31 -10.54 -3.02
N GLN A 31 -0.25 -9.99 -1.82
CA GLN A 31 0.01 -8.61 -1.50
C GLN A 31 1.20 -8.14 -2.34
N THR A 32 0.96 -7.25 -3.30
CA THR A 32 2.08 -6.59 -3.95
C THR A 32 2.70 -5.75 -2.83
N GLY A 33 3.76 -6.24 -2.20
CA GLY A 33 4.48 -5.56 -1.13
C GLY A 33 5.06 -4.21 -1.56
N LYS A 34 4.72 -3.71 -2.74
CA LYS A 34 5.17 -2.46 -3.32
C LYS A 34 4.14 -1.37 -3.08
N MET A 35 4.63 -0.21 -2.68
CA MET A 35 3.88 1.02 -2.45
C MET A 35 4.40 2.10 -3.40
N GLN A 36 3.48 2.90 -3.93
CA GLN A 36 3.82 4.09 -4.71
C GLN A 36 3.86 5.30 -3.78
N LEU A 37 4.96 6.05 -3.84
CA LEU A 37 5.18 7.27 -3.05
C LEU A 37 5.47 8.44 -3.98
N THR A 38 4.96 9.62 -3.61
CA THR A 38 5.32 10.88 -4.26
C THR A 38 6.33 11.62 -3.39
N LEU A 39 7.53 11.82 -3.90
CA LEU A 39 8.58 12.59 -3.26
C LEU A 39 8.63 13.99 -3.85
N ILE A 40 8.77 15.01 -2.99
CA ILE A 40 9.08 16.36 -3.45
C ILE A 40 10.59 16.52 -3.44
N LEU A 41 11.18 16.68 -4.63
CA LEU A 41 12.61 16.87 -4.79
C LEU A 41 13.01 18.29 -4.34
N PRO A 42 14.30 18.54 -4.03
CA PRO A 42 14.80 19.85 -3.61
C PRO A 42 14.63 20.96 -4.68
N ASN A 43 14.40 20.59 -5.94
CA ASN A 43 14.05 21.52 -7.02
C ASN A 43 12.55 21.87 -7.08
N GLY A 44 11.74 21.36 -6.14
CA GLY A 44 10.30 21.55 -6.07
C GLY A 44 9.48 20.64 -6.98
N VAL A 45 10.11 19.72 -7.71
CA VAL A 45 9.43 18.83 -8.67
C VAL A 45 8.98 17.55 -7.96
N PRO A 46 7.70 17.15 -8.06
CA PRO A 46 7.23 15.87 -7.55
C PRO A 46 7.76 14.72 -8.41
N SER A 47 8.29 13.68 -7.77
CA SER A 47 8.75 12.44 -8.39
C SER A 47 8.03 11.26 -7.77
N VAL A 48 7.38 10.46 -8.61
CA VAL A 48 6.70 9.24 -8.18
C VAL A 48 7.69 8.08 -8.21
N ILE A 49 7.79 7.34 -7.11
CA ILE A 49 8.63 6.15 -7.00
C ILE A 49 7.83 4.97 -6.47
N THR A 50 8.17 3.76 -6.91
CA THR A 50 7.55 2.52 -6.45
C THR A 50 8.57 1.74 -5.65
N VAL A 51 8.31 1.53 -4.37
CA VAL A 51 9.24 0.90 -3.42
C VAL A 51 8.57 -0.21 -2.64
N ASP A 52 9.33 -1.14 -2.08
CA ASP A 52 8.74 -2.16 -1.22
C ASP A 52 8.33 -1.55 0.15
N ALA A 53 7.24 -2.01 0.73
CA ALA A 53 6.76 -1.60 2.05
C ALA A 53 7.73 -2.02 3.15
N ASN A 54 8.56 -3.04 2.88
CA ASN A 54 9.64 -3.47 3.76
C ASN A 54 10.94 -2.67 3.54
N THR A 55 10.99 -1.78 2.56
CA THR A 55 12.15 -0.92 2.31
C THR A 55 12.40 -0.04 3.54
N PRO A 56 13.60 -0.06 4.14
CA PRO A 56 13.97 0.86 5.21
C PRO A 56 14.02 2.32 4.71
N MET A 57 13.72 3.29 5.58
CA MET A 57 13.73 4.72 5.20
C MET A 57 15.09 5.20 4.68
N MET A 58 16.21 4.67 5.19
CA MET A 58 17.53 4.99 4.65
C MET A 58 17.73 4.45 3.24
N ASP A 59 17.29 3.21 2.97
CA ASP A 59 17.36 2.63 1.65
C ASP A 59 16.50 3.42 0.65
N LEU A 60 15.30 3.83 1.09
CA LEU A 60 14.44 4.74 0.33
C LEU A 60 15.17 6.03 -0.07
N LEU A 61 15.86 6.68 0.87
CA LEU A 61 16.63 7.90 0.60
C LEU A 61 17.72 7.64 -0.45
N VAL A 62 18.50 6.57 -0.28
CA VAL A 62 19.58 6.21 -1.20
C VAL A 62 19.04 5.90 -2.60
N GLN A 63 17.93 5.17 -2.68
CA GLN A 63 17.29 4.82 -3.94
C GLN A 63 16.73 6.06 -4.64
N ALA A 64 16.00 6.92 -3.91
CA ALA A 64 15.48 8.18 -4.44
C ALA A 64 16.60 9.12 -4.89
N ALA A 65 17.68 9.22 -4.11
CA ALA A 65 18.84 10.03 -4.46
C ALA A 65 19.52 9.48 -5.72
N SER A 66 19.70 8.17 -5.82
CA SER A 66 20.30 7.51 -6.99
C SER A 66 19.49 7.75 -8.26
N LEU A 67 18.16 7.63 -8.19
CA LEU A 67 17.24 7.87 -9.32
C LEU A 67 17.29 9.32 -9.81
N ASN A 68 17.52 10.27 -8.90
CA ASN A 68 17.53 11.70 -9.20
C ASN A 68 18.94 12.28 -9.32
N LYS A 69 19.99 11.44 -9.35
CA LYS A 69 21.42 11.84 -9.38
C LYS A 69 21.80 12.81 -8.26
N LEU A 70 21.18 12.67 -7.10
CA LEU A 70 21.46 13.45 -5.89
C LEU A 70 22.44 12.69 -4.98
N ASN A 71 23.18 13.42 -4.14
CA ASN A 71 24.04 12.81 -3.14
C ASN A 71 23.26 12.52 -1.85
N PRO A 72 23.04 11.25 -1.44
CA PRO A 72 22.23 10.92 -0.26
C PRO A 72 22.77 11.52 1.04
N SER A 73 24.07 11.81 1.17
CA SER A 73 24.65 12.43 2.38
C SER A 73 24.29 13.91 2.55
N GLY A 74 23.84 14.57 1.48
CA GLY A 74 23.48 15.99 1.50
C GLY A 74 21.98 16.26 1.70
N TYR A 75 21.16 15.21 1.78
CA TYR A 75 19.70 15.33 1.84
C TYR A 75 19.11 14.48 2.96
N SER A 76 17.99 14.95 3.50
CA SER A 76 17.21 14.25 4.50
C SER A 76 15.79 14.05 3.99
N LEU A 77 15.22 12.88 4.25
CA LEU A 77 13.79 12.66 4.01
C LEU A 77 12.98 13.36 5.10
N VAL A 78 11.92 14.05 4.71
CA VAL A 78 10.91 14.61 5.60
C VAL A 78 9.58 14.02 5.19
N VAL A 79 8.89 13.39 6.14
CA VAL A 79 7.55 12.86 5.92
C VAL A 79 6.57 13.77 6.66
N LEU A 80 5.53 14.19 5.94
CA LEU A 80 4.46 15.01 6.48
C LEU A 80 3.17 14.19 6.50
N ASP A 81 2.36 14.34 7.54
CA ASP A 81 1.00 13.80 7.56
C ASP A 81 0.02 14.75 6.84
N SER A 82 -1.25 14.37 6.79
CA SER A 82 -2.33 15.18 6.20
C SER A 82 -2.50 16.57 6.85
N ASN A 83 -2.08 16.73 8.11
CA ASN A 83 -2.10 17.99 8.85
C ASN A 83 -0.78 18.78 8.71
N GLN A 84 0.13 18.34 7.84
CA GLN A 84 1.46 18.95 7.63
C GLN A 84 2.37 18.88 8.87
N HIS A 85 2.13 17.97 9.81
CA HIS A 85 3.07 17.72 10.90
C HIS A 85 4.19 16.80 10.43
N VAL A 86 5.41 17.08 10.92
CA VAL A 86 6.59 16.27 10.62
C VAL A 86 6.50 14.95 11.38
N ILE A 87 6.52 13.86 10.65
CA ILE A 87 6.54 12.51 11.21
C ILE A 87 7.99 12.12 11.45
N HIS A 88 8.30 11.86 12.72
CA HIS A 88 9.63 11.40 13.11
C HIS A 88 9.75 9.91 12.84
N PHE A 89 10.83 9.51 12.16
CA PHE A 89 11.12 8.12 11.86
C PHE A 89 12.57 7.79 12.13
N LYS A 90 12.85 6.49 12.29
CA LYS A 90 14.20 5.96 12.39
C LYS A 90 14.65 5.47 11.02
N ALA A 91 15.96 5.56 10.75
CA ALA A 91 16.56 5.10 9.49
C ALA A 91 16.25 3.62 9.16
N ASN A 92 16.10 2.78 10.19
CA ASN A 92 15.77 1.36 10.09
C ASN A 92 14.26 1.07 10.06
N GLN A 93 13.42 2.08 10.23
CA GLN A 93 11.98 1.89 10.12
C GLN A 93 11.62 1.68 8.64
N THR A 94 10.64 0.84 8.35
CA THR A 94 10.24 0.56 6.98
C THR A 94 9.18 1.54 6.49
N VAL A 95 9.12 1.77 5.18
CA VAL A 95 8.13 2.65 4.53
C VAL A 95 6.70 2.28 4.94
N GLY A 96 6.37 0.99 4.95
CA GLY A 96 5.04 0.52 5.30
C GLY A 96 4.65 0.79 6.75
N GLN A 97 5.61 0.88 7.67
CA GLN A 97 5.33 1.27 9.07
C GLN A 97 4.96 2.75 9.15
N ILE A 98 5.70 3.61 8.43
CA ILE A 98 5.45 5.06 8.41
C ILE A 98 4.09 5.39 7.83
N VAL A 99 3.74 4.78 6.68
CA VAL A 99 2.44 5.00 6.04
C VAL A 99 1.28 4.58 6.96
N LYS A 100 1.44 3.50 7.73
CA LYS A 100 0.45 3.08 8.72
C LYS A 100 0.32 4.07 9.88
N SER A 101 1.44 4.64 10.34
CA SER A 101 1.43 5.66 11.39
C SER A 101 0.76 6.97 10.95
N CYS A 102 0.85 7.35 9.68
CA CYS A 102 0.12 8.51 9.15
C CYS A 102 -1.42 8.36 9.24
N HIS A 103 -1.93 7.13 9.23
CA HIS A 103 -3.36 6.85 9.11
C HIS A 103 -4.05 6.53 10.43
N LEU A 104 -3.34 6.51 11.57
CA LEU A 104 -4.00 6.22 12.84
C LEU A 104 -4.54 7.52 13.47
N PRO A 105 -5.87 7.78 13.46
CA PRO A 105 -6.43 8.79 14.34
C PRO A 105 -6.14 8.36 15.78
N GLN A 106 -5.28 9.12 16.47
CA GLN A 106 -5.06 8.95 17.89
C GLN A 106 -6.34 9.42 18.61
N ILE A 107 -7.24 8.50 18.96
CA ILE A 107 -8.27 8.81 19.97
C ILE A 107 -7.53 8.88 21.31
N ASN A 108 -7.08 10.08 21.69
CA ASN A 108 -6.69 10.36 23.06
C ASN A 108 -7.96 10.38 23.92
N GLY A 109 -8.35 9.20 24.42
CA GLY A 109 -9.37 9.10 25.46
C GLY A 109 -8.75 9.49 26.80
N ASN A 110 -9.02 10.70 27.26
CA ASN A 110 -8.96 11.00 28.69
C ASN A 110 -10.28 10.51 29.30
N LEU A 111 -10.19 9.57 30.25
CA LEU A 111 -11.28 9.20 31.16
C LEU A 111 -11.52 10.32 32.16
#